data_AF-A0A817K5C0-F1
#
_entry.id   AF-A0A817K5C0-F1
#
_cell.length_a   1.000
_cell.length_b   1.000
_cell.length_c   1.000
_cell.angle_alpha   90.00
_cell.angle_beta   90.00
_cell.angle_gamma   90.00
#
_symmetry.space_group_name_H-M   'P 1'
#
loop_
_entity.id
_entity.type
_entity.pdbx_description
1 polymer ?
#
loop_
_entity_poly.entity_id
_entity_poly.type
_entity_poly.pdbx_seq_one_letter_code
_entity_poly.pdbx_strand_id
1 'polypeptide(L)'
;KYVYCTNNRIQSIPPQIKHVNNLYFLNLDYNHLISLPLDIFSITTLHYLYIRNNDFSVTELKAIVDKFNATHPYMNLYYLNKKNFNSKKHD
;
A
#
# COMPACT_ATOMS: atom_id res chain seq x y z
N LYS A 1 9.28 -6.12 -12.83
CA LYS A 1 7.95 -6.73 -13.13
C LYS A 1 6.85 -5.80 -12.64
N TYR A 2 5.71 -5.79 -13.33
CA TYR A 2 4.55 -4.95 -13.00
C TYR A 2 3.36 -5.86 -12.72
N VAL A 3 2.67 -5.65 -11.61
CA VAL A 3 1.46 -6.40 -11.24
C VAL A 3 0.31 -5.42 -11.02
N TYR A 4 -0.80 -5.67 -11.71
CA TYR A 4 -2.01 -4.88 -11.65
C TYR A 4 -3.14 -5.74 -11.09
N CYS A 5 -3.59 -5.40 -9.89
CA CYS A 5 -4.68 -6.05 -9.18
C CYS A 5 -5.79 -5.04 -8.83
N THR A 6 -5.87 -3.94 -9.58
CA THR A 6 -6.85 -2.88 -9.36
C THR A 6 -8.29 -3.37 -9.52
N ASN A 7 -9.22 -2.88 -8.71
CA ASN A 7 -10.65 -3.16 -8.81
C ASN A 7 -10.99 -4.65 -8.66
N ASN A 8 -10.43 -5.28 -7.61
CA ASN A 8 -10.71 -6.66 -7.24
C ASN A 8 -11.31 -6.71 -5.82
N ARG A 9 -11.47 -7.92 -5.28
CA ARG A 9 -11.99 -8.15 -3.93
C ARG A 9 -10.92 -8.68 -2.97
N ILE A 10 -9.67 -8.24 -3.14
CA ILE A 10 -8.56 -8.73 -2.33
C ILE A 10 -8.70 -8.16 -0.92
N GLN A 11 -8.76 -9.05 0.08
CA GLN A 11 -8.91 -8.68 1.49
C GLN A 11 -7.59 -8.75 2.26
N SER A 12 -6.65 -9.56 1.79
CA SER A 12 -5.34 -9.71 2.41
C SER A 12 -4.28 -10.08 1.38
N ILE A 13 -3.03 -9.79 1.71
CA ILE A 13 -1.86 -10.20 0.95
C ILE A 13 -1.09 -11.24 1.77
N PRO A 14 -0.72 -12.38 1.19
CA PRO A 14 0.04 -13.39 1.90
C PRO A 14 1.46 -12.89 2.24
N PRO A 15 2.01 -13.22 3.42
CA PRO A 15 3.38 -12.82 3.81
C PRO A 15 4.45 -13.39 2.87
N GLN A 16 4.13 -14.45 2.12
CA GLN A 16 4.98 -15.01 1.07
C GLN A 16 5.25 -14.03 -0.08
N ILE A 17 4.60 -12.87 -0.14
CA ILE A 17 4.88 -11.82 -1.14
C ILE A 17 6.35 -11.36 -1.14
N LYS A 18 7.07 -11.52 -0.02
CA LYS A 18 8.52 -11.30 0.04
C LYS A 18 9.35 -12.09 -0.96
N HIS A 19 8.84 -13.24 -1.42
CA HIS A 19 9.53 -14.09 -2.38
C HIS A 19 9.34 -13.63 -3.83
N VAL A 20 8.51 -12.61 -4.08
CA VAL A 20 8.31 -12.04 -5.41
C VAL A 20 9.49 -11.13 -5.76
N ASN A 21 10.59 -11.77 -6.13
CA ASN A 21 11.80 -11.10 -6.58
C ASN A 21 11.55 -10.38 -7.92
N ASN A 22 12.14 -9.19 -8.08
CA ASN A 22 12.06 -8.34 -9.26
C ASN A 22 10.69 -7.68 -9.50
N LEU A 23 9.82 -7.61 -8.49
CA LEU A 23 8.63 -6.76 -8.56
C LEU A 23 9.05 -5.30 -8.45
N TYR A 24 8.66 -4.50 -9.44
CA TYR A 24 9.00 -3.07 -9.53
C TYR A 24 7.80 -2.16 -9.24
N PHE A 25 6.61 -2.64 -9.60
CA PHE A 25 5.36 -1.92 -9.45
C PHE A 25 4.25 -2.87 -9.02
N LEU A 26 3.47 -2.46 -8.02
CA LEU A 26 2.31 -3.19 -7.52
C LEU A 26 1.13 -2.23 -7.33
N ASN A 27 0.05 -2.49 -8.06
CA ASN A 27 -1.19 -1.74 -7.91
C ASN A 27 -2.31 -2.61 -7.33
N LEU A 28 -2.76 -2.21 -6.14
CA LEU A 28 -3.83 -2.82 -5.35
C LEU A 28 -4.95 -1.82 -5.08
N ASP A 29 -5.03 -0.74 -5.85
CA ASP A 29 -6.10 0.25 -5.70
C ASP A 29 -7.49 -0.40 -5.85
N TYR A 30 -8.51 0.12 -5.17
CA TYR A 30 -9.88 -0.37 -5.26
C TYR A 30 -9.99 -1.87 -4.91
N ASN A 31 -9.58 -2.21 -3.70
CA ASN A 31 -9.72 -3.56 -3.12
C ASN A 31 -10.33 -3.44 -1.71
N HIS A 32 -10.27 -4.51 -0.91
CA HIS A 32 -10.82 -4.57 0.44
C HIS A 32 -9.74 -4.85 1.49
N LEU A 33 -8.51 -4.37 1.26
CA LEU A 33 -7.39 -4.57 2.19
C LEU A 33 -7.65 -3.78 3.48
N ILE A 34 -7.57 -4.47 4.61
CA ILE A 34 -7.63 -3.85 5.94
C ILE A 34 -6.24 -3.70 6.58
N SER A 35 -5.23 -4.39 6.04
CA SER A 35 -3.84 -4.37 6.49
C SER A 35 -2.89 -4.78 5.35
N LEU A 36 -1.60 -4.51 5.53
CA LEU A 36 -0.54 -5.00 4.63
C LEU A 36 0.47 -5.82 5.44
N PRO A 37 0.93 -6.97 4.92
CA PRO A 37 2.03 -7.69 5.56
C PRO A 37 3.29 -6.82 5.50
N LEU A 38 4.00 -6.69 6.63
CA LEU A 38 5.27 -5.95 6.67
C LEU A 38 6.31 -6.54 5.70
N ASP A 39 6.19 -7.82 5.35
CA ASP A 39 6.97 -8.51 4.32
C ASP A 39 6.89 -7.84 2.94
N ILE A 40 5.87 -7.03 2.64
CA ILE A 40 5.82 -6.26 1.38
C ILE A 40 6.98 -5.28 1.25
N PHE A 41 7.48 -4.79 2.39
CA PHE A 41 8.60 -3.87 2.48
C PHE A 41 9.94 -4.60 2.34
N SER A 42 10.03 -5.93 2.39
CA SER A 42 11.31 -6.60 2.14
C SER A 42 11.63 -6.71 0.64
N ILE A 43 10.70 -6.33 -0.23
CA ILE A 43 10.86 -6.39 -1.69
C ILE A 43 11.65 -5.15 -2.14
N THR A 44 12.97 -5.20 -2.02
CA THR A 44 13.88 -4.08 -2.32
C THR A 44 13.78 -3.58 -3.77
N THR A 45 13.26 -4.39 -4.69
CA THR A 45 13.05 -3.99 -6.08
C THR A 45 11.78 -3.18 -6.31
N LEU A 46 10.86 -3.13 -5.34
CA LEU A 46 9.54 -2.50 -5.50
C LEU A 46 9.69 -0.99 -5.30
N HIS A 47 9.37 -0.21 -6.34
CA HIS A 47 9.51 1.25 -6.35
C HIS A 47 8.16 1.96 -6.24
N TYR A 48 7.07 1.28 -6.56
CA TYR A 48 5.74 1.85 -6.62
C TYR A 48 4.71 0.92 -6.00
N LEU A 49 4.03 1.40 -4.96
CA LEU A 49 2.95 0.68 -4.28
C LEU A 49 1.71 1.56 -4.23
N TYR A 50 0.63 1.09 -4.85
CA TYR A 50 -0.67 1.78 -4.91
C TYR A 50 -1.69 0.98 -4.11
N ILE A 51 -2.27 1.61 -3.08
CA ILE A 51 -3.19 0.98 -2.11
C ILE A 51 -4.41 1.84 -1.81
N ARG A 52 -4.73 2.80 -2.69
CA ARG A 52 -5.87 3.70 -2.57
C ARG A 52 -7.18 2.91 -2.64
N ASN A 53 -8.22 3.44 -2.01
CA ASN A 53 -9.58 2.91 -2.00
C ASN A 53 -9.61 1.45 -1.54
N ASN A 54 -8.96 1.21 -0.39
CA ASN A 54 -9.06 0.00 0.41
C ASN A 54 -9.68 0.34 1.76
N ASP A 55 -9.93 -0.67 2.58
CA ASP A 55 -10.66 -0.58 3.85
C ASP A 55 -9.73 -0.40 5.07
N PHE A 56 -8.57 0.24 4.86
CA PHE A 56 -7.63 0.54 5.93
C PHE A 56 -8.21 1.53 6.95
N SER A 57 -8.02 1.25 8.23
CA SER A 57 -8.27 2.23 9.28
C SER A 57 -7.23 3.36 9.24
N VAL A 58 -7.55 4.51 9.83
CA VAL A 58 -6.60 5.64 9.97
C VAL A 58 -5.34 5.20 10.72
N THR A 59 -5.50 4.40 11.77
CA THR A 59 -4.39 3.87 12.58
C THR A 59 -3.47 2.98 11.75
N GLU A 60 -4.05 2.10 10.93
CA GLU A 60 -3.28 1.18 10.08
C GLU A 60 -2.52 1.95 8.99
N LEU A 61 -3.17 2.90 8.31
CA LEU A 61 -2.49 3.75 7.32
C LEU A 61 -1.33 4.51 7.94
N LYS A 62 -1.50 5.04 9.16
CA LYS A 62 -0.42 5.72 9.87
C LYS A 62 0.76 4.78 10.13
N ALA A 63 0.50 3.56 10.62
CA ALA A 63 1.55 2.58 10.86
C ALA A 63 2.30 2.18 9.58
N ILE A 64 1.57 1.96 8.48
CA ILE A 64 2.14 1.67 7.15
C ILE A 64 3.06 2.82 6.70
N VAL A 65 2.60 4.07 6.80
CA VAL A 65 3.35 5.26 6.38
C VAL A 65 4.58 5.49 7.24
N ASP A 66 4.45 5.37 8.56
CA ASP A 66 5.56 5.53 9.50
C ASP A 66 6.65 4.47 9.22
N LYS A 67 6.23 3.21 9.03
CA LYS A 67 7.15 2.12 8.69
C LYS A 67 7.83 2.34 7.35
N PHE A 68 7.06 2.74 6.35
CA PHE A 68 7.55 3.02 5.00
C PHE A 68 8.62 4.12 5.01
N ASN A 69 8.33 5.26 5.64
CA ASN A 69 9.25 6.40 5.73
C ASN A 69 10.54 6.04 6.47
N ALA A 70 10.47 5.16 7.48
CA ALA A 70 11.64 4.72 8.22
C ALA A 70 12.55 3.73 7.46
N THR A 71 12.02 3.03 6.45
CA THR A 71 12.72 1.87 5.86
C THR A 71 12.97 1.97 4.35
N HIS A 72 12.18 2.76 3.61
CA HIS A 72 12.19 2.76 2.15
C HIS A 72 12.08 4.18 1.55
N PRO A 73 13.09 5.05 1.75
CA PRO A 73 13.04 6.44 1.31
C PRO A 73 12.97 6.61 -0.22
N TYR A 74 13.30 5.57 -1.00
CA TYR A 74 13.31 5.59 -2.47
C TYR A 74 12.05 5.01 -3.11
N MET A 75 11.17 4.41 -2.31
CA MET A 75 9.91 3.85 -2.78
C MET A 75 8.84 4.93 -2.82
N ASN A 76 7.80 4.77 -3.63
CA ASN A 76 6.65 5.67 -3.70
C ASN A 76 5.38 4.94 -3.25
N LEU A 77 4.75 5.44 -2.18
CA LEU A 77 3.50 4.91 -1.63
C LEU A 77 2.32 5.82 -1.97
N TYR A 78 1.33 5.29 -2.68
CA TYR A 78 0.11 5.98 -3.04
C TYR A 78 -1.06 5.41 -2.23
N TYR A 79 -1.46 6.11 -1.17
CA TYR A 79 -2.42 5.60 -0.17
C TYR A 79 -3.58 6.57 0.14
N LEU A 80 -3.54 7.80 -0.37
CA LEU A 80 -4.57 8.80 -0.14
C LEU A 80 -5.75 8.63 -1.12
N ASN A 81 -6.97 8.63 -0.57
CA ASN A 81 -8.21 8.69 -1.33
C ASN A 81 -8.75 10.12 -1.34
N LYS A 82 -9.60 10.47 -2.32
CA LYS A 82 -10.32 11.76 -2.31
C LYS A 82 -11.07 12.00 -0.99
N LYS A 83 -11.55 10.94 -0.32
CA LYS A 83 -12.19 11.02 1.01
C LYS A 83 -11.24 11.51 2.11
N ASN A 84 -9.96 11.17 2.05
CA ASN A 84 -8.94 11.56 3.04
C ASN A 84 -8.41 12.99 2.82
N PHE A 85 -8.74 13.62 1.68
CA PHE A 85 -8.44 15.02 1.39
C PHE A 85 -9.48 15.98 1.97
N ASN A 86 -10.70 15.51 2.22
CA ASN A 86 -11.80 16.34 2.71
C ASN A 86 -11.85 16.48 4.25
N SER A 87 -10.94 15.84 5.00
CA SER A 87 -10.85 16.02 6.47
C SER A 87 -9.92 17.19 6.88
N LYS A 88 -9.51 18.06 5.94
CA LYS A 88 -8.76 19.30 6.21
C LYS A 88 -9.39 20.54 5.57
N LYS A 89 -10.72 20.58 5.51
CA LYS A 89 -11.48 21.82 5.29
C LYS A 89 -12.66 21.85 6.25
N HIS A 90 -12.38 22.12 7.51
CA HIS A 90 -13.27 22.87 8.38
C HIS A 90 -12.42 23.48 9.49
N ASP A 91 -12.52 24.81 9.54
CA ASP A 91 -12.04 25.80 10.50
C ASP A 91 -10.53 26.14 10.53
#